data_AF-A0A1Y6AY76-F1
#
_entry.id   AF-A0A1Y6AY76-F1
#
_cell.length_a   1.000
_cell.length_b   1.000
_cell.length_c   1.000
_cell.angle_alpha   90.00
_cell.angle_beta   90.00
_cell.angle_gamma   90.00
#
_symmetry.space_group_name_H-M   'P 1'
#
loop_
_entity.id
_entity.type
_entity.pdbx_description
1 polymer ?
#
loop_
_entity_poly.entity_id
_entity_poly.type
_entity_poly.pdbx_seq_one_letter_code
_entity_poly.pdbx_strand_id
1 'polypeptide(L)'
;MNRIGIIGAMQIEIDLLLEKLAIQEEQTIAGMPFYIGEFMGTEVIITRSGVGKVNAAACTQTLIHKFDVDAIINTGVAGGLHRDVKVGDIVISTNVTHHDVSKTQMKNLFPFQEEFNASKELIELARTACNSSSLHMEVHEGRIVSGECFVEDSKLKAKLIDEYAPHCTEMEGAAIGHVAHINDIPFLVIRCISDSADDEAQVSYDDFARTAANYCSEIIVEMLKNISSHTYSSKGENDMLQALIFDMDGTLFQTDKILELSLDDTFDYLRSLQLWDTVTPIDKYREIMGVPLPKVWEALLPDHSLEVREQTDAYFLERLIENIKSGKGALYPYVKEIFTYIKENNCSIYIASNGLTEYLRAIVSYYDLDQWVTETFSIEQINSLNKSDLVKSILNKYDIKEAAVVGDRLSDINAAKDNGLIAIGCKFDFAQEDELAQADIVIDDLLELKGILPEVKNKHVTN
;
A
#
# COMPACT_ATOMS: atom_id res chain seq x y z
N MET A 1 -5.08 -10.59 -2.65
CA MET A 1 -5.33 -12.05 -2.50
C MET A 1 -6.83 -12.22 -2.33
N ASN A 2 -7.52 -12.90 -3.25
CA ASN A 2 -8.99 -13.06 -3.22
C ASN A 2 -9.42 -14.34 -2.50
N ARG A 3 -8.56 -15.37 -2.51
CA ARG A 3 -8.86 -16.68 -1.92
C ARG A 3 -7.70 -17.19 -1.07
N ILE A 4 -7.94 -17.45 0.21
CA ILE A 4 -6.90 -17.85 1.16
C ILE A 4 -7.22 -19.22 1.76
N GLY A 5 -6.24 -20.12 1.72
CA GLY A 5 -6.27 -21.38 2.43
C GLY A 5 -5.72 -21.23 3.84
N ILE A 6 -6.45 -21.67 4.86
CA ILE A 6 -6.01 -21.66 6.25
C ILE A 6 -5.94 -23.10 6.76
N ILE A 7 -4.75 -23.52 7.17
CA ILE A 7 -4.49 -24.90 7.59
C ILE A 7 -4.19 -24.92 9.10
N GLY A 8 -5.01 -25.63 9.86
CA GLY A 8 -4.66 -26.14 11.19
C GLY A 8 -4.43 -27.65 11.14
N ALA A 9 -3.54 -28.17 11.99
CA ALA A 9 -3.31 -29.62 12.09
C ALA A 9 -4.41 -30.30 12.89
N MET A 10 -4.90 -29.64 13.94
CA MET A 10 -5.88 -30.17 14.88
C MET A 10 -7.16 -29.34 14.91
N GLN A 11 -8.25 -29.96 15.38
CA GLN A 11 -9.57 -29.31 15.43
C GLN A 11 -9.54 -28.04 16.29
N ILE A 12 -8.86 -28.11 17.44
CA ILE A 12 -8.69 -26.98 18.37
C ILE A 12 -8.03 -25.75 17.74
N GLU A 13 -7.23 -25.92 16.69
CA GLU A 13 -6.52 -24.85 15.99
C GLU A 13 -7.38 -24.09 14.99
N ILE A 14 -8.56 -24.64 14.65
CA ILE A 14 -9.50 -24.03 13.70
C ILE A 14 -10.87 -23.75 14.31
N ASP A 15 -11.19 -24.27 15.50
CA ASP A 15 -12.50 -24.10 16.14
C ASP A 15 -12.93 -22.63 16.21
N LEU A 16 -12.07 -21.75 16.73
CA LEU A 16 -12.40 -20.32 16.84
C LEU A 16 -12.56 -19.65 15.47
N LEU A 17 -11.80 -20.09 14.46
CA LEU A 17 -11.94 -19.59 13.10
C LEU A 17 -13.30 -19.98 12.52
N LEU A 18 -13.71 -21.25 12.69
CA LEU A 18 -15.01 -21.74 12.25
C LEU A 18 -16.17 -21.03 12.97
N GLU A 19 -16.00 -20.65 14.23
CA GLU A 19 -17.00 -19.88 14.99
C GLU A 19 -17.12 -18.43 14.49
N LYS A 20 -16.01 -17.80 14.12
CA LYS A 20 -15.97 -16.39 13.70
C LYS A 20 -16.27 -16.16 12.23
N LEU A 21 -16.10 -17.18 11.40
CA LEU A 21 -16.23 -17.07 9.94
C LEU A 21 -17.57 -17.65 9.50
N ALA A 22 -18.23 -16.97 8.55
CA ALA A 22 -19.49 -17.43 7.99
C ALA A 22 -19.24 -18.57 6.99
N ILE A 23 -19.27 -19.81 7.49
CA ILE A 23 -19.11 -21.01 6.66
C ILE A 23 -20.36 -21.22 5.80
N GLN A 24 -20.15 -21.30 4.50
CA GLN A 24 -21.20 -21.46 3.49
C GLN A 24 -21.33 -22.91 3.04
N GLU A 25 -20.20 -23.62 2.94
CA GLU A 25 -20.15 -25.00 2.46
C GLU A 25 -19.06 -25.80 3.21
N GLU A 26 -19.28 -27.09 3.36
CA GLU A 26 -18.28 -28.05 3.84
C GLU A 26 -18.10 -29.16 2.80
N GLN A 27 -16.85 -29.42 2.41
CA GLN A 27 -16.49 -30.55 1.55
C GLN A 27 -15.51 -31.47 2.27
N THR A 28 -15.69 -32.78 2.12
CA THR A 28 -14.70 -33.76 2.57
C THR A 28 -13.91 -34.29 1.38
N ILE A 29 -12.59 -34.11 1.37
CA ILE A 29 -11.69 -34.57 0.32
C ILE A 29 -10.53 -35.34 0.96
N ALA A 30 -10.29 -36.57 0.51
CA ALA A 30 -9.29 -37.47 1.08
C ALA A 30 -9.42 -37.66 2.62
N GLY A 31 -10.64 -37.54 3.16
CA GLY A 31 -10.91 -37.64 4.59
C GLY A 31 -10.65 -36.37 5.41
N MET A 32 -10.22 -35.28 4.78
CA MET A 32 -10.02 -33.97 5.40
C MET A 32 -11.22 -33.05 5.11
N PRO A 33 -11.72 -32.30 6.11
CA PRO A 33 -12.77 -31.31 5.89
C PRO A 33 -12.18 -30.01 5.33
N PHE A 34 -12.89 -29.42 4.37
CA PHE A 34 -12.62 -28.11 3.80
C PHE A 34 -13.88 -27.28 3.98
N TYR A 35 -13.80 -26.31 4.90
CA TYR A 35 -14.87 -25.38 5.21
C TYR A 35 -14.67 -24.13 4.37
N ILE A 36 -15.60 -23.91 3.45
CA ILE A 36 -15.57 -22.80 2.51
C ILE A 36 -16.48 -21.73 3.09
N GLY A 37 -15.91 -20.55 3.31
CA GLY A 37 -16.66 -19.40 3.78
C GLY A 37 -16.16 -18.13 3.12
N GLU A 38 -16.76 -17.04 3.55
CA GLU A 38 -16.35 -15.71 3.15
C GLU A 38 -16.14 -14.89 4.42
N PHE A 39 -15.07 -14.11 4.42
CA PHE A 39 -14.88 -13.09 5.43
C PHE A 39 -14.47 -11.82 4.76
N MET A 40 -15.33 -10.83 4.94
CA MET A 40 -15.03 -9.48 4.49
C MET A 40 -14.62 -9.44 2.99
N GLY A 41 -15.39 -10.11 2.11
CA GLY A 41 -15.13 -10.14 0.66
C GLY A 41 -13.95 -11.02 0.23
N THR A 42 -13.22 -11.62 1.17
CA THR A 42 -12.17 -12.60 0.92
C THR A 42 -12.75 -14.00 1.08
N GLU A 43 -12.61 -14.86 0.07
CA GLU A 43 -13.00 -16.26 0.18
C GLU A 43 -11.95 -17.00 1.03
N VAL A 44 -12.40 -17.70 2.06
CA VAL A 44 -11.53 -18.37 3.03
C VAL A 44 -11.87 -19.86 3.05
N ILE A 45 -10.87 -20.70 2.81
CA ILE A 45 -10.99 -22.15 2.89
C ILE A 45 -10.20 -22.61 4.11
N ILE A 46 -10.91 -22.99 5.16
CA ILE A 46 -10.34 -23.47 6.41
C ILE A 46 -10.31 -24.99 6.36
N THR A 47 -9.22 -25.60 6.77
CA THR A 47 -9.10 -27.05 6.78
C THR A 47 -8.30 -27.55 7.96
N ARG A 48 -8.65 -28.76 8.40
CA ARG A 48 -7.91 -29.54 9.37
C ARG A 48 -7.12 -30.62 8.63
N SER A 49 -5.81 -30.45 8.48
CA SER A 49 -4.97 -31.43 7.77
C SER A 49 -4.83 -32.75 8.51
N GLY A 50 -4.85 -32.72 9.85
CA GLY A 50 -4.24 -33.77 10.66
C GLY A 50 -2.75 -33.52 10.89
N VAL A 51 -2.21 -34.16 11.92
CA VAL A 51 -0.83 -33.98 12.38
C VAL A 51 0.18 -34.66 11.44
N GLY A 52 1.33 -34.03 11.27
CA GLY A 52 2.49 -34.57 10.56
C GLY A 52 2.60 -34.11 9.10
N LYS A 53 3.80 -34.27 8.53
CA LYS A 53 4.17 -33.64 7.25
C LYS A 53 3.40 -34.21 6.06
N VAL A 54 3.12 -35.50 6.07
CA VAL A 54 2.39 -36.15 4.96
C VAL A 54 0.97 -35.61 4.83
N ASN A 55 0.28 -35.48 5.96
CA ASN A 55 -1.07 -34.93 6.04
C ASN A 55 -1.08 -33.45 5.60
N ALA A 56 -0.15 -32.67 6.14
CA ALA A 56 0.01 -31.26 5.79
C ALA A 56 0.32 -31.05 4.30
N ALA A 57 1.19 -31.87 3.70
CA ALA A 57 1.52 -31.81 2.28
C ALA A 57 0.32 -32.15 1.39
N ALA A 58 -0.41 -33.23 1.71
CA ALA A 58 -1.61 -33.63 0.97
C ALA A 58 -2.73 -32.57 1.05
N CYS A 59 -2.88 -31.96 2.23
CA CYS A 59 -3.85 -30.90 2.47
C CYS A 59 -3.50 -29.63 1.66
N THR A 60 -2.25 -29.16 1.76
CA THR A 60 -1.73 -28.00 1.02
C THR A 60 -1.92 -28.19 -0.49
N GLN A 61 -1.54 -29.35 -1.04
CA GLN A 61 -1.71 -29.60 -2.48
C GLN A 61 -3.19 -29.62 -2.90
N THR A 62 -4.08 -30.09 -2.01
CA THR A 62 -5.53 -30.08 -2.25
C THR A 62 -6.07 -28.65 -2.28
N LEU A 63 -5.67 -27.80 -1.33
CA LEU A 63 -6.02 -26.36 -1.34
C LEU A 63 -5.63 -25.71 -2.67
N ILE A 64 -4.41 -25.94 -3.13
CA ILE A 64 -3.89 -25.35 -4.36
C ILE A 64 -4.68 -25.85 -5.57
N HIS A 65 -4.77 -27.17 -5.79
CA HIS A 65 -5.35 -27.71 -7.02
C HIS A 65 -6.88 -27.71 -7.08
N LYS A 66 -7.54 -27.91 -5.95
CA LYS A 66 -9.00 -28.03 -5.90
C LYS A 66 -9.67 -26.67 -5.72
N PHE A 67 -9.06 -25.82 -4.90
CA PHE A 67 -9.65 -24.55 -4.49
C PHE A 67 -8.96 -23.36 -5.14
N ASP A 68 -7.81 -23.50 -5.81
CA ASP A 68 -7.15 -22.39 -6.53
C ASP A 68 -6.87 -21.21 -5.57
N VAL A 69 -6.28 -21.52 -4.41
CA VAL A 69 -5.95 -20.52 -3.39
C VAL A 69 -4.80 -19.63 -3.85
N ASP A 70 -4.90 -18.32 -3.58
CA ASP A 70 -3.86 -17.34 -3.89
C ASP A 70 -2.73 -17.34 -2.84
N ALA A 71 -3.03 -17.80 -1.62
CA ALA A 71 -2.09 -17.82 -0.52
C ALA A 71 -2.48 -18.86 0.54
N ILE A 72 -1.51 -19.30 1.34
CA ILE A 72 -1.70 -20.30 2.39
C ILE A 72 -1.18 -19.77 3.72
N ILE A 73 -2.02 -19.82 4.75
CA ILE A 73 -1.61 -19.49 6.12
C ILE A 73 -1.77 -20.74 6.98
N ASN A 74 -0.67 -21.19 7.58
CA ASN A 74 -0.69 -22.25 8.57
C ASN A 74 -0.76 -21.63 9.98
N THR A 75 -1.73 -22.09 10.75
CA THR A 75 -2.02 -21.63 12.11
C THR A 75 -1.93 -22.79 13.09
N GLY A 76 -1.53 -22.51 14.33
CA GLY A 76 -1.65 -23.46 15.43
C GLY A 76 -0.57 -23.29 16.48
N VAL A 77 -0.22 -24.37 17.17
CA VAL A 77 0.67 -24.31 18.33
C VAL A 77 2.08 -24.85 18.04
N ALA A 78 3.07 -24.46 18.86
CA ALA A 78 4.44 -24.93 18.72
C ALA A 78 5.20 -24.94 20.06
N GLY A 79 6.29 -25.69 20.11
CA GLY A 79 7.23 -25.70 21.23
C GLY A 79 8.34 -24.67 21.06
N GLY A 80 8.60 -23.87 22.11
CA GLY A 80 9.59 -22.79 22.11
C GLY A 80 11.04 -23.30 22.20
N LEU A 81 11.90 -22.85 21.27
CA LEU A 81 13.31 -23.25 21.22
C LEU A 81 14.28 -22.08 21.51
N HIS A 82 13.94 -20.86 21.11
CA HIS A 82 14.78 -19.70 21.37
C HIS A 82 14.62 -19.20 22.81
N ARG A 83 15.71 -18.74 23.43
CA ARG A 83 15.74 -18.35 24.86
C ARG A 83 14.78 -17.21 25.22
N ASP A 84 14.47 -16.37 24.23
CA ASP A 84 13.62 -15.18 24.39
C ASP A 84 12.15 -15.48 24.06
N VAL A 85 11.84 -16.69 23.57
CA VAL A 85 10.50 -17.15 23.19
C VAL A 85 9.87 -17.92 24.35
N LYS A 86 8.66 -17.52 24.78
CA LYS A 86 7.96 -18.07 25.94
C LYS A 86 6.57 -18.56 25.58
N VAL A 87 5.98 -19.40 26.44
CA VAL A 87 4.57 -19.83 26.32
C VAL A 87 3.65 -18.61 26.24
N GLY A 88 2.77 -18.59 25.25
CA GLY A 88 1.86 -17.48 24.94
C GLY A 88 2.41 -16.46 23.93
N ASP A 89 3.70 -16.51 23.58
CA ASP A 89 4.27 -15.66 22.54
C ASP A 89 3.85 -16.13 21.13
N ILE A 90 3.86 -15.20 20.17
CA ILE A 90 3.62 -15.49 18.75
C ILE A 90 4.96 -15.54 18.01
N VAL A 91 5.12 -16.56 17.16
CA VAL A 91 6.22 -16.66 16.19
C VAL A 91 5.66 -16.61 14.77
N ILE A 92 6.06 -15.58 14.02
CA ILE A 92 5.80 -15.40 12.59
C ILE A 92 7.00 -15.96 11.83
N SER A 93 6.79 -16.91 10.92
CA SER A 93 7.89 -17.53 10.18
C SER A 93 8.55 -16.55 9.22
N THR A 94 9.86 -16.36 9.31
CA THR A 94 10.66 -15.78 8.20
C THR A 94 11.03 -16.83 7.17
N ASN A 95 11.35 -18.04 7.64
CA ASN A 95 11.47 -19.25 6.84
C ASN A 95 11.12 -20.49 7.66
N VAL A 96 10.92 -21.61 6.96
CA VAL A 96 10.68 -22.93 7.53
C VAL A 96 11.65 -23.96 6.97
N THR A 97 12.07 -24.94 7.77
CA THR A 97 12.95 -26.04 7.30
C THR A 97 12.69 -27.34 8.06
N HIS A 98 13.01 -28.47 7.43
CA HIS A 98 12.90 -29.78 8.05
C HIS A 98 14.09 -30.05 8.97
N HIS A 99 13.85 -30.42 10.23
CA HIS A 99 14.94 -30.79 11.15
C HIS A 99 15.25 -32.30 11.16
N ASP A 100 14.41 -33.11 10.53
CA ASP A 100 14.52 -34.57 10.47
C ASP A 100 14.90 -35.09 9.07
N VAL A 101 15.22 -34.19 8.14
CA VAL A 101 15.72 -34.49 6.79
C VAL A 101 17.16 -34.00 6.65
N SER A 102 18.01 -34.75 5.95
CA SER A 102 19.39 -34.34 5.74
C SER A 102 19.47 -33.06 4.89
N LYS A 103 20.13 -32.02 5.41
CA LYS A 103 20.45 -30.77 4.67
C LYS A 103 21.11 -31.05 3.31
N THR A 104 21.99 -32.04 3.25
CA THR A 104 22.65 -32.46 2.00
C THR A 104 21.65 -33.02 1.00
N GLN A 105 20.66 -33.80 1.45
CA GLN A 105 19.61 -34.30 0.57
C GLN A 105 18.73 -33.15 0.07
N MET A 106 18.31 -32.26 0.97
CA MET A 106 17.48 -31.09 0.64
C MET A 106 18.14 -30.17 -0.41
N LYS A 107 19.47 -29.96 -0.33
CA LYS A 107 20.22 -29.18 -1.32
C LYS A 107 20.37 -29.84 -2.69
N ASN A 108 20.50 -31.17 -2.72
CA ASN A 108 20.94 -31.90 -3.92
C ASN A 108 19.81 -32.64 -4.63
N LEU A 109 18.62 -32.71 -4.03
CA LEU A 109 17.44 -33.33 -4.61
C LEU A 109 16.36 -32.28 -4.76
N PHE A 110 15.52 -32.41 -5.79
CA PHE A 110 14.36 -31.53 -5.99
C PHE A 110 13.57 -31.39 -4.67
N PRO A 111 13.20 -30.17 -4.26
CA PRO A 111 13.26 -28.90 -4.98
C PRO A 111 14.56 -28.09 -4.83
N PHE A 112 15.64 -28.69 -4.33
CA PHE A 112 16.98 -28.09 -4.19
C PHE A 112 17.02 -26.91 -3.21
N GLN A 113 16.20 -26.95 -2.16
CA GLN A 113 16.12 -25.94 -1.12
C GLN A 113 16.41 -26.53 0.25
N GLU A 114 17.27 -25.89 1.04
CA GLU A 114 17.46 -26.23 2.46
C GLU A 114 16.36 -25.64 3.34
N GLU A 115 15.76 -24.54 2.93
CA GLU A 115 14.72 -23.82 3.67
C GLU A 115 13.74 -23.15 2.70
N PHE A 116 12.53 -22.89 3.17
CA PHE A 116 11.47 -22.26 2.39
C PHE A 116 11.13 -20.92 3.01
N ASN A 117 11.31 -19.84 2.26
CA ASN A 117 11.06 -18.48 2.74
C ASN A 117 9.56 -18.18 2.72
N ALA A 118 9.05 -17.62 3.81
CA ALA A 118 7.67 -17.15 3.87
C ALA A 118 7.49 -15.86 3.05
N SER A 119 6.25 -15.58 2.64
CA SER A 119 5.92 -14.39 1.86
C SER A 119 6.12 -13.13 2.69
N LYS A 120 6.90 -12.17 2.16
CA LYS A 120 7.11 -10.86 2.82
C LYS A 120 5.81 -10.10 3.05
N GLU A 121 4.88 -10.19 2.10
CA GLU A 121 3.55 -9.57 2.20
C GLU A 121 2.75 -10.17 3.36
N LEU A 122 2.76 -11.50 3.50
CA LEU A 122 2.05 -12.17 4.59
C LEU A 122 2.73 -11.92 5.95
N ILE A 123 4.06 -11.82 6.00
CA ILE A 123 4.79 -11.44 7.22
C ILE A 123 4.36 -10.03 7.67
N GLU A 124 4.34 -9.06 6.76
CA GLU A 124 3.92 -7.69 7.09
C GLU A 124 2.48 -7.64 7.59
N LEU A 125 1.59 -8.38 6.92
CA LEU A 125 0.20 -8.51 7.30
C LEU A 125 0.04 -9.11 8.71
N ALA A 126 0.79 -10.17 9.02
CA ALA A 126 0.80 -10.80 10.34
C ALA A 126 1.35 -9.88 11.41
N ARG A 127 2.43 -9.13 11.12
CA ARG A 127 2.99 -8.12 12.02
C ARG A 127 1.96 -7.04 12.33
N THR A 128 1.29 -6.52 11.30
CA THR A 128 0.25 -5.51 11.45
C THR A 128 -0.91 -6.04 12.29
N ALA A 129 -1.37 -7.26 12.01
CA ALA A 129 -2.42 -7.91 12.78
C ALA A 129 -2.05 -8.10 14.26
N CYS A 130 -0.82 -8.51 14.56
CA CYS A 130 -0.36 -8.63 15.94
C CYS A 130 -0.32 -7.28 16.66
N ASN A 131 0.17 -6.22 16.00
CA ASN A 131 0.22 -4.86 16.55
C ASN A 131 -1.17 -4.25 16.79
N SER A 132 -2.15 -4.61 15.96
CA SER A 132 -3.54 -4.16 16.09
C SER A 132 -4.36 -5.00 17.07
N SER A 133 -3.88 -6.17 17.46
CA SER A 133 -4.60 -7.06 18.36
C SER A 133 -4.70 -6.50 19.78
N SER A 134 -5.78 -6.83 20.48
CA SER A 134 -5.92 -6.51 21.91
C SER A 134 -5.16 -7.47 22.82
N LEU A 135 -4.43 -8.43 22.26
CA LEU A 135 -3.70 -9.44 23.01
C LEU A 135 -2.34 -8.87 23.43
N HIS A 136 -2.01 -8.97 24.72
CA HIS A 136 -0.72 -8.57 25.24
C HIS A 136 0.25 -9.76 25.18
N MET A 137 0.91 -9.94 24.05
CA MET A 137 1.94 -10.97 23.83
C MET A 137 3.19 -10.38 23.17
N GLU A 138 4.33 -11.05 23.34
CA GLU A 138 5.52 -10.76 22.56
C GLU A 138 5.42 -11.43 21.18
N VAL A 139 5.91 -10.75 20.16
CA VAL A 139 5.87 -11.21 18.77
C VAL A 139 7.29 -11.35 18.27
N HIS A 140 7.62 -12.53 17.76
CA HIS A 140 8.93 -12.85 17.22
C HIS A 140 8.83 -13.18 15.74
N GLU A 141 9.81 -12.73 14.95
CA GLU A 141 9.94 -13.10 13.54
C GLU A 141 11.18 -13.98 13.38
N GLY A 142 10.99 -15.22 12.92
CA GLY A 142 12.11 -16.14 12.91
C GLY A 142 11.89 -17.48 12.23
N ARG A 143 12.95 -18.29 12.22
CA ARG A 143 12.92 -19.64 11.64
C ARG A 143 12.07 -20.58 12.48
N ILE A 144 11.21 -21.34 11.82
CA ILE A 144 10.46 -22.46 12.41
C ILE A 144 11.01 -23.77 11.82
N VAL A 145 11.21 -24.79 12.66
CA VAL A 145 11.66 -26.11 12.21
C VAL A 145 10.57 -27.15 12.37
N SER A 146 10.48 -28.11 11.43
CA SER A 146 9.46 -29.16 11.47
C SER A 146 10.02 -30.57 11.34
N GLY A 147 9.35 -31.52 11.99
CA GLY A 147 9.64 -32.95 11.87
C GLY A 147 8.48 -33.82 12.34
N GLU A 148 8.57 -35.13 12.13
CA GLU A 148 7.47 -36.07 12.47
C GLU A 148 7.34 -36.40 13.97
N CYS A 149 8.16 -35.80 14.84
CA CYS A 149 8.13 -36.08 16.28
C CYS A 149 7.71 -34.85 17.08
N PHE A 150 6.89 -35.07 18.11
CA PHE A 150 6.71 -34.10 19.18
C PHE A 150 8.02 -33.99 19.98
N VAL A 151 8.57 -32.78 20.09
CA VAL A 151 9.88 -32.56 20.74
C VAL A 151 9.68 -32.35 22.24
N GLU A 152 10.00 -33.37 23.02
CA GLU A 152 9.87 -33.39 24.49
C GLU A 152 11.18 -33.82 25.20
N ASP A 153 12.30 -33.77 24.48
CA ASP A 153 13.63 -34.14 25.00
C ASP A 153 14.58 -32.95 24.95
N SER A 154 15.05 -32.53 26.12
CA SER A 154 15.99 -31.42 26.27
C SER A 154 17.26 -31.59 25.41
N LYS A 155 17.72 -32.82 25.14
CA LYS A 155 18.89 -33.07 24.29
C LYS A 155 18.57 -32.82 22.82
N LEU A 156 17.43 -33.30 22.34
CA LEU A 156 16.95 -32.99 20.99
C LEU A 156 16.77 -31.49 20.83
N LYS A 157 16.12 -30.80 21.78
CA LYS A 157 16.00 -29.33 21.80
C LYS A 157 17.36 -28.64 21.66
N ALA A 158 18.35 -29.02 22.47
CA ALA A 158 19.69 -28.44 22.39
C ALA A 158 20.34 -28.64 21.01
N LYS A 159 20.16 -29.81 20.41
CA LYS A 159 20.65 -30.10 19.06
C LYS A 159 19.97 -29.23 18.00
N LEU A 160 18.64 -29.08 18.09
CA LEU A 160 17.88 -28.23 17.16
C LEU A 160 18.34 -26.77 17.25
N ILE A 161 18.58 -26.27 18.46
CA ILE A 161 19.09 -24.91 18.70
C ILE A 161 20.47 -24.73 18.06
N ASP A 162 21.41 -25.64 18.30
CA ASP A 162 22.76 -25.56 17.76
C ASP A 162 22.79 -25.63 16.22
N GLU A 163 21.99 -26.53 15.63
CA GLU A 163 22.04 -26.80 14.19
C GLU A 163 21.23 -25.81 13.34
N TYR A 164 20.17 -25.22 13.89
CA TYR A 164 19.22 -24.40 13.12
C TYR A 164 18.98 -23.01 13.68
N ALA A 165 19.38 -22.70 14.92
CA ALA A 165 19.00 -21.45 15.61
C ALA A 165 17.51 -21.06 15.43
N PRO A 166 16.55 -21.98 15.64
CA PRO A 166 15.13 -21.73 15.39
C PRO A 166 14.47 -21.00 16.56
N HIS A 167 13.33 -20.37 16.28
CA HIS A 167 12.48 -19.77 17.30
C HIS A 167 11.58 -20.81 17.96
N CYS A 168 10.98 -21.69 17.17
CA CYS A 168 10.13 -22.78 17.64
C CYS A 168 10.19 -24.02 16.74
N THR A 169 9.61 -25.12 17.23
CA THR A 169 9.47 -26.40 16.52
C THR A 169 8.03 -26.88 16.51
N GLU A 170 7.61 -27.48 15.40
CA GLU A 170 6.27 -28.06 15.19
C GLU A 170 6.34 -29.20 14.15
N MET A 171 5.21 -29.65 13.58
CA MET A 171 5.16 -30.91 12.83
C MET A 171 4.70 -30.80 11.36
N GLU A 172 4.32 -29.60 10.88
CA GLU A 172 3.69 -29.41 9.57
C GLU A 172 4.35 -28.33 8.70
N GLY A 173 4.81 -27.23 9.28
CA GLY A 173 5.10 -25.96 8.61
C GLY A 173 6.08 -26.07 7.44
N ALA A 174 7.16 -26.84 7.59
CA ALA A 174 8.13 -27.07 6.53
C ALA A 174 7.55 -27.88 5.36
N ALA A 175 6.61 -28.80 5.60
CA ALA A 175 5.94 -29.53 4.53
C ALA A 175 4.95 -28.63 3.76
N ILE A 176 4.27 -27.73 4.47
CA ILE A 176 3.41 -26.71 3.87
C ILE A 176 4.26 -25.75 3.02
N GLY A 177 5.35 -25.21 3.59
CA GLY A 177 6.27 -24.33 2.88
C GLY A 177 6.93 -25.00 1.67
N HIS A 178 7.27 -26.28 1.76
CA HIS A 178 7.77 -27.07 0.63
C HIS A 178 6.73 -27.15 -0.50
N VAL A 179 5.50 -27.59 -0.19
CA VAL A 179 4.45 -27.74 -1.21
C VAL A 179 4.08 -26.38 -1.81
N ALA A 180 4.00 -25.33 -1.00
CA ALA A 180 3.77 -23.98 -1.48
C ALA A 180 4.90 -23.51 -2.44
N HIS A 181 6.16 -23.76 -2.08
CA HIS A 181 7.31 -23.41 -2.91
C HIS A 181 7.29 -24.08 -4.29
N ILE A 182 7.01 -25.39 -4.37
CA ILE A 182 7.00 -26.11 -5.66
C ILE A 182 5.79 -25.76 -6.55
N ASN A 183 4.77 -25.11 -5.99
CA ASN A 183 3.59 -24.64 -6.71
C ASN A 183 3.60 -23.11 -6.90
N ASP A 184 4.67 -22.40 -6.52
CA ASP A 184 4.78 -20.93 -6.56
C ASP A 184 3.65 -20.19 -5.83
N ILE A 185 3.18 -20.74 -4.70
CA ILE A 185 2.13 -20.14 -3.86
C ILE A 185 2.73 -19.42 -2.64
N PRO A 186 2.39 -18.14 -2.40
CA PRO A 186 2.72 -17.44 -1.16
C PRO A 186 2.24 -18.19 0.08
N PHE A 187 3.10 -18.34 1.08
CA PHE A 187 2.71 -18.96 2.34
C PHE A 187 3.27 -18.23 3.57
N LEU A 188 2.64 -18.49 4.71
CA LEU A 188 3.10 -18.08 6.03
C LEU A 188 2.78 -19.15 7.07
N VAL A 189 3.67 -19.36 8.04
CA VAL A 189 3.41 -20.15 9.23
C VAL A 189 3.39 -19.21 10.45
N ILE A 190 2.30 -19.23 11.21
CA ILE A 190 2.16 -18.50 12.47
C ILE A 190 1.89 -19.52 13.57
N ARG A 191 2.69 -19.46 14.63
CA ARG A 191 2.55 -20.34 15.78
C ARG A 191 2.47 -19.55 17.07
N CYS A 192 1.61 -19.99 17.98
CA CYS A 192 1.61 -19.54 19.36
C CYS A 192 2.25 -20.63 20.22
N ILE A 193 3.13 -20.22 21.14
CA ILE A 193 3.91 -21.18 21.92
C ILE A 193 3.04 -21.82 23.01
N SER A 194 2.88 -23.14 22.96
CA SER A 194 2.15 -23.94 23.95
C SER A 194 3.04 -24.49 25.06
N ASP A 195 4.30 -24.74 24.74
CA ASP A 195 5.24 -25.46 25.61
C ASP A 195 6.69 -25.06 25.29
N SER A 196 7.63 -25.55 26.11
CA SER A 196 9.06 -25.23 25.96
C SER A 196 9.86 -26.31 25.23
N ALA A 197 9.23 -27.29 24.58
CA ALA A 197 9.89 -28.40 23.88
C ALA A 197 10.98 -29.11 24.70
N ASP A 198 10.80 -29.19 26.01
CA ASP A 198 11.67 -29.84 26.97
C ASP A 198 10.95 -31.01 27.66
N ASP A 199 11.53 -31.53 28.74
CA ASP A 199 11.02 -32.71 29.43
C ASP A 199 9.62 -32.48 30.08
N GLU A 200 9.12 -31.24 30.13
CA GLU A 200 7.78 -30.87 30.63
C GLU A 200 6.81 -30.47 29.50
N ALA A 201 7.20 -30.66 28.24
CA ALA A 201 6.46 -30.19 27.08
C ALA A 201 5.02 -30.72 27.04
N GLN A 202 4.81 -32.02 27.29
CA GLN A 202 3.49 -32.64 27.25
C GLN A 202 2.52 -32.04 28.29
N VAL A 203 3.00 -31.74 29.49
CA VAL A 203 2.17 -31.15 30.56
C VAL A 203 1.78 -29.73 30.20
N SER A 204 2.75 -28.92 29.77
CA SER A 204 2.52 -27.54 29.35
C SER A 204 1.55 -27.49 28.16
N TYR A 205 1.72 -28.39 27.20
CA TYR A 205 0.84 -28.50 26.05
C TYR A 205 -0.62 -28.74 26.46
N ASP A 206 -0.88 -29.71 27.34
CA ASP A 206 -2.23 -30.04 27.79
C ASP A 206 -2.93 -28.85 28.46
N ASP A 207 -2.17 -28.00 29.16
CA ASP A 207 -2.69 -26.80 29.85
C ASP A 207 -2.92 -25.61 28.91
N PHE A 208 -2.04 -25.40 27.91
CA PHE A 208 -1.98 -24.15 27.13
C PHE A 208 -2.41 -24.25 25.67
N ALA A 209 -2.48 -25.44 25.08
CA ALA A 209 -2.73 -25.61 23.64
C ALA A 209 -4.01 -24.90 23.17
N ARG A 210 -5.10 -24.94 23.96
CA ARG A 210 -6.35 -24.25 23.62
C ARG A 210 -6.18 -22.73 23.56
N THR A 211 -5.52 -22.16 24.56
CA THR A 211 -5.30 -20.72 24.66
C THR A 211 -4.39 -20.26 23.52
N ALA A 212 -3.31 -21.00 23.27
CA ALA A 212 -2.38 -20.71 22.18
C ALA A 212 -3.06 -20.78 20.81
N ALA A 213 -3.85 -21.82 20.55
CA ALA A 213 -4.65 -21.96 19.33
C ALA A 213 -5.64 -20.79 19.12
N ASN A 214 -6.29 -20.35 20.19
CA ASN A 214 -7.19 -19.19 20.14
C ASN A 214 -6.44 -17.90 19.83
N TYR A 215 -5.25 -17.68 20.41
CA TYR A 215 -4.44 -16.50 20.11
C TYR A 215 -4.05 -16.44 18.62
N CYS A 216 -3.58 -17.56 18.05
CA CYS A 216 -3.33 -17.63 16.63
C CYS A 216 -4.60 -17.34 15.82
N SER A 217 -5.73 -17.94 16.17
CA SER A 217 -6.99 -17.71 15.46
C SER A 217 -7.45 -16.25 15.51
N GLU A 218 -7.26 -15.56 16.64
CA GLU A 218 -7.50 -14.11 16.76
C GLU A 218 -6.60 -13.31 15.81
N ILE A 219 -5.30 -13.62 15.78
CA ILE A 219 -4.36 -12.98 14.85
C ILE A 219 -4.75 -13.22 13.40
N ILE A 220 -5.15 -14.45 13.04
CA ILE A 220 -5.62 -14.76 11.69
C ILE A 220 -6.88 -13.96 11.33
N VAL A 221 -7.82 -13.77 12.26
CA VAL A 221 -8.99 -12.92 12.01
C VAL A 221 -8.58 -11.46 11.81
N GLU A 222 -7.64 -10.92 12.60
CA GLU A 222 -7.09 -9.58 12.38
C GLU A 222 -6.33 -9.48 11.04
N MET A 223 -5.60 -10.52 10.64
CA MET A 223 -4.99 -10.59 9.31
C MET A 223 -6.06 -10.56 8.21
N LEU A 224 -7.14 -11.32 8.34
CA LEU A 224 -8.23 -11.32 7.36
C LEU A 224 -8.92 -9.95 7.31
N LYS A 225 -9.11 -9.26 8.43
CA LYS A 225 -9.61 -7.87 8.46
C LYS A 225 -8.66 -6.93 7.72
N ASN A 226 -7.35 -7.08 7.90
CA ASN A 226 -6.34 -6.27 7.24
C ASN A 226 -6.20 -6.62 5.75
N ILE A 227 -6.34 -7.88 5.36
CA ILE A 227 -6.46 -8.28 3.95
C ILE A 227 -7.68 -7.63 3.37
N SER A 228 -8.80 -7.66 4.08
CA SER A 228 -10.04 -7.11 3.60
C SER A 228 -10.01 -5.59 3.61
N SER A 229 -9.29 -4.91 4.48
CA SER A 229 -9.05 -3.47 4.34
C SER A 229 -8.20 -3.14 3.10
N HIS A 230 -7.41 -4.10 2.59
CA HIS A 230 -6.68 -4.02 1.31
C HIS A 230 -7.45 -4.62 0.11
N THR A 231 -8.41 -5.53 0.31
CA THR A 231 -9.09 -6.35 -0.72
C THR A 231 -10.55 -5.92 -0.92
N TYR A 232 -11.20 -5.33 0.09
CA TYR A 232 -12.37 -4.45 -0.07
C TYR A 232 -12.04 -3.13 -0.78
N SER A 233 -10.75 -2.87 -1.06
CA SER A 233 -10.35 -1.89 -2.08
C SER A 233 -10.48 -2.42 -3.51
N SER A 234 -10.83 -3.70 -3.72
CA SER A 234 -10.71 -4.34 -5.05
C SER A 234 -11.92 -5.09 -5.62
N LYS A 235 -12.90 -5.56 -4.84
CA LYS A 235 -14.13 -6.16 -5.43
C LYS A 235 -15.36 -6.00 -4.52
N GLY A 236 -16.27 -5.11 -4.91
CA GLY A 236 -17.69 -5.25 -4.58
C GLY A 236 -18.35 -4.24 -3.65
N GLU A 237 -17.76 -3.08 -3.39
CA GLU A 237 -18.51 -1.85 -3.09
C GLU A 237 -17.92 -0.74 -3.97
N ASN A 238 -18.56 -0.51 -5.12
CA ASN A 238 -18.39 0.71 -5.90
C ASN A 238 -18.79 1.87 -4.98
N ASP A 239 -17.83 2.52 -4.33
CA ASP A 239 -17.96 3.89 -3.79
C ASP A 239 -16.70 4.45 -3.07
N MET A 240 -15.49 3.88 -3.23
CA MET A 240 -14.26 4.49 -2.70
C MET A 240 -13.25 4.86 -3.78
N LEU A 241 -12.79 6.12 -3.73
CA LEU A 241 -11.70 6.63 -4.57
C LEU A 241 -10.42 5.84 -4.31
N GLN A 242 -9.83 5.25 -5.34
CA GLN A 242 -8.52 4.58 -5.28
C GLN A 242 -7.37 5.60 -5.31
N ALA A 243 -7.60 6.76 -5.91
CA ALA A 243 -6.61 7.82 -6.02
C ALA A 243 -7.20 9.23 -5.98
N LEU A 244 -6.40 10.17 -5.50
CA LEU A 244 -6.60 11.60 -5.74
C LEU A 244 -5.47 12.13 -6.61
N ILE A 245 -5.84 12.81 -7.68
CA ILE A 245 -4.95 13.43 -8.63
C ILE A 245 -5.06 14.94 -8.43
N PHE A 246 -4.03 15.55 -7.88
CA PHE A 246 -4.01 16.99 -7.58
C PHE A 246 -3.35 17.77 -8.72
N ASP A 247 -3.87 18.95 -9.01
CA ASP A 247 -3.05 19.98 -9.65
C ASP A 247 -2.00 20.54 -8.66
N MET A 248 -0.93 21.13 -9.19
CA MET A 248 0.11 21.76 -8.37
C MET A 248 -0.23 23.22 -8.08
N ASP A 249 -0.18 24.07 -9.11
CA ASP A 249 -0.40 25.52 -9.02
C ASP A 249 -1.86 25.80 -8.64
N GLY A 250 -2.12 26.81 -7.81
CA GLY A 250 -3.48 27.20 -7.44
C GLY A 250 -4.25 26.19 -6.58
N THR A 251 -3.66 25.02 -6.30
CA THR A 251 -4.28 23.91 -5.55
C THR A 251 -3.40 23.44 -4.39
N LEU A 252 -2.16 23.02 -4.65
CA LEU A 252 -1.21 22.61 -3.62
C LEU A 252 -0.21 23.73 -3.29
N PHE A 253 0.21 24.49 -4.30
CA PHE A 253 1.24 25.51 -4.20
C PHE A 253 0.70 26.91 -4.54
N GLN A 254 1.06 27.88 -3.71
CA GLN A 254 0.70 29.30 -3.85
C GLN A 254 1.67 29.99 -4.81
N THR A 255 1.40 29.86 -6.11
CA THR A 255 2.29 30.34 -7.17
C THR A 255 2.46 31.86 -7.13
N ASP A 256 1.43 32.61 -6.72
CA ASP A 256 1.45 34.07 -6.53
C ASP A 256 2.61 34.55 -5.66
N LYS A 257 2.99 33.77 -4.63
CA LYS A 257 4.06 34.11 -3.69
C LYS A 257 5.42 34.29 -4.36
N ILE A 258 5.65 33.57 -5.45
CA ILE A 258 6.94 33.59 -6.16
C ILE A 258 6.85 34.22 -7.54
N LEU A 259 5.66 34.34 -8.09
CA LEU A 259 5.46 34.70 -9.48
C LEU A 259 5.80 36.17 -9.74
N GLU A 260 5.32 37.09 -8.90
CA GLU A 260 5.65 38.51 -9.02
C GLU A 260 7.13 38.77 -8.80
N LEU A 261 7.72 38.10 -7.80
CA LEU A 261 9.16 38.18 -7.52
C LEU A 261 10.00 37.70 -8.71
N SER A 262 9.61 36.58 -9.30
CA SER A 262 10.33 36.00 -10.44
C SER A 262 10.15 36.85 -11.70
N LEU A 263 9.00 37.50 -11.88
CA LEU A 263 8.77 38.47 -12.95
C LEU A 263 9.64 39.70 -12.76
N ASP A 264 9.70 40.26 -11.55
CA ASP A 264 10.57 41.39 -11.24
C ASP A 264 12.05 41.06 -11.52
N ASP A 265 12.53 39.90 -11.04
CA ASP A 265 13.89 39.41 -11.32
C ASP A 265 14.14 39.31 -12.83
N THR A 266 13.17 38.81 -13.59
CA THR A 266 13.27 38.64 -15.06
C THR A 266 13.30 39.96 -15.80
N PHE A 267 12.45 40.91 -15.41
CA PHE A 267 12.44 42.23 -16.04
C PHE A 267 13.64 43.09 -15.60
N ASP A 268 14.19 42.87 -14.40
CA ASP A 268 15.49 43.44 -14.00
C ASP A 268 16.63 42.90 -14.85
N TYR A 269 16.61 41.60 -15.17
CA TYR A 269 17.56 41.02 -16.10
C TYR A 269 17.44 41.63 -17.50
N LEU A 270 16.22 41.77 -18.05
CA LEU A 270 16.01 42.44 -19.34
C LEU A 270 16.44 43.91 -19.33
N ARG A 271 16.21 44.65 -18.24
CA ARG A 271 16.71 46.02 -18.05
C ARG A 271 18.24 46.06 -18.07
N SER A 272 18.90 45.08 -17.45
CA SER A 272 20.38 44.97 -17.47
C SER A 272 20.94 44.76 -18.88
N LEU A 273 20.17 44.12 -19.76
CA LEU A 273 20.49 43.89 -21.16
C LEU A 273 20.04 45.01 -22.10
N GLN A 274 19.43 46.08 -21.58
CA GLN A 274 18.80 47.17 -22.36
C GLN A 274 17.68 46.68 -23.30
N LEU A 275 17.04 45.55 -22.94
CA LEU A 275 15.92 44.97 -23.68
C LEU A 275 14.56 45.37 -23.09
N TRP A 276 14.54 46.03 -21.94
CA TRP A 276 13.34 46.62 -21.33
C TRP A 276 13.72 47.89 -20.58
N ASP A 277 12.85 48.89 -20.53
CA ASP A 277 13.16 50.21 -19.94
C ASP A 277 12.05 50.77 -19.04
N THR A 278 10.95 50.02 -18.87
CA THR A 278 9.83 50.40 -18.01
C THR A 278 9.73 49.51 -16.76
N VAL A 279 8.75 49.76 -15.91
CA VAL A 279 8.43 48.90 -14.75
C VAL A 279 8.02 47.51 -15.21
N THR A 280 8.16 46.52 -14.32
CA THR A 280 7.70 45.16 -14.57
C THR A 280 6.18 45.17 -14.83
N PRO A 281 5.70 44.63 -15.96
CA PRO A 281 4.28 44.68 -16.34
C PRO A 281 3.45 43.62 -15.60
N ILE A 282 3.45 43.65 -14.26
CA ILE A 282 2.76 42.66 -13.41
C ILE A 282 1.25 42.64 -13.71
N ASP A 283 0.61 43.80 -13.82
CA ASP A 283 -0.84 43.85 -14.09
C ASP A 283 -1.20 43.24 -15.45
N LYS A 284 -0.37 43.46 -16.47
CA LYS A 284 -0.55 42.84 -17.78
C LYS A 284 -0.34 41.34 -17.73
N TYR A 285 0.60 40.85 -16.92
CA TYR A 285 0.75 39.42 -16.67
C TYR A 285 -0.51 38.85 -16.01
N ARG A 286 -1.05 39.54 -14.99
CA ARG A 286 -2.29 39.11 -14.30
C ARG A 286 -3.47 38.99 -15.27
N GLU A 287 -3.59 39.90 -16.23
CA GLU A 287 -4.64 39.86 -17.28
C GLU A 287 -4.56 38.62 -18.19
N ILE A 288 -3.38 38.03 -18.34
CA ILE A 288 -3.11 36.88 -19.24
C ILE A 288 -2.72 35.60 -18.49
N MET A 289 -2.96 35.54 -17.19
CA MET A 289 -2.70 34.34 -16.39
C MET A 289 -3.50 33.13 -16.91
N GLY A 290 -2.84 31.98 -17.02
CA GLY A 290 -3.40 30.75 -17.58
C GLY A 290 -3.21 30.58 -19.09
N VAL A 291 -2.60 31.55 -19.77
CA VAL A 291 -2.14 31.42 -21.16
C VAL A 291 -0.77 30.71 -21.18
N PRO A 292 -0.44 29.87 -22.19
CA PRO A 292 0.88 29.25 -22.30
C PRO A 292 2.03 30.28 -22.27
N LEU A 293 3.13 29.98 -21.58
CA LEU A 293 4.26 30.91 -21.41
C LEU A 293 4.79 31.53 -22.71
N PRO A 294 4.92 30.80 -23.85
CA PRO A 294 5.33 31.43 -25.11
C PRO A 294 4.39 32.56 -25.55
N LYS A 295 3.08 32.42 -25.31
CA LYS A 295 2.06 33.43 -25.59
C LYS A 295 2.05 34.56 -24.58
N VAL A 296 2.41 34.27 -23.32
CA VAL A 296 2.67 35.29 -22.31
C VAL A 296 3.83 36.18 -22.76
N TRP A 297 4.96 35.60 -23.18
CA TRP A 297 6.11 36.38 -23.66
C TRP A 297 5.84 37.10 -24.98
N GLU A 298 5.03 36.55 -25.89
CA GLU A 298 4.53 37.28 -27.06
C GLU A 298 3.75 38.54 -26.65
N ALA A 299 2.91 38.44 -25.61
CA ALA A 299 2.10 39.57 -25.15
C ALA A 299 2.93 40.60 -24.37
N LEU A 300 3.85 40.15 -23.52
CA LEU A 300 4.69 41.01 -22.68
C LEU A 300 5.83 41.67 -23.47
N LEU A 301 6.41 40.96 -24.43
CA LEU A 301 7.54 41.38 -25.26
C LEU A 301 7.19 41.35 -26.76
N PRO A 302 6.15 42.10 -27.22
CA PRO A 302 5.60 41.97 -28.57
C PRO A 302 6.58 42.39 -29.67
N ASP A 303 7.53 43.26 -29.37
CA ASP A 303 8.51 43.79 -30.33
C ASP A 303 9.85 43.04 -30.32
N HIS A 304 10.01 42.02 -29.46
CA HIS A 304 11.24 41.24 -29.33
C HIS A 304 11.24 39.99 -30.22
N SER A 305 12.44 39.53 -30.58
CA SER A 305 12.62 38.30 -31.35
C SER A 305 12.16 37.07 -30.55
N LEU A 306 11.85 35.99 -31.27
CA LEU A 306 11.55 34.69 -30.66
C LEU A 306 12.69 34.23 -29.74
N GLU A 307 13.94 34.40 -30.15
CA GLU A 307 15.12 34.04 -29.37
C GLU A 307 15.17 34.77 -28.01
N VAL A 308 14.86 36.08 -27.98
CA VAL A 308 14.82 36.83 -26.72
C VAL A 308 13.69 36.31 -25.82
N ARG A 309 12.53 35.98 -26.39
CA ARG A 309 11.41 35.43 -25.61
C ARG A 309 11.73 34.07 -25.02
N GLU A 310 12.37 33.18 -25.79
CA GLU A 310 12.82 31.86 -25.31
C GLU A 310 13.88 31.99 -24.20
N GLN A 311 14.85 32.91 -24.34
CA GLN A 311 15.84 33.19 -23.29
C GLN A 311 15.18 33.77 -22.03
N THR A 312 14.19 34.65 -22.21
CA THR A 312 13.43 35.23 -21.10
C THR A 312 12.63 34.16 -20.36
N ASP A 313 11.99 33.24 -21.10
CA ASP A 313 11.25 32.12 -20.55
C ASP A 313 12.14 31.19 -19.70
N ALA A 314 13.31 30.84 -20.24
CA ALA A 314 14.29 30.03 -19.52
C ALA A 314 14.80 30.72 -18.25
N TYR A 315 15.10 32.02 -18.32
CA TYR A 315 15.53 32.80 -17.15
C TYR A 315 14.42 32.91 -16.09
N PHE A 316 13.18 33.12 -16.52
CA PHE A 316 12.03 33.19 -15.62
C PHE A 316 11.82 31.86 -14.88
N LEU A 317 11.92 30.72 -15.59
CA LEU A 317 11.87 29.40 -14.97
C LEU A 317 12.99 29.21 -13.93
N GLU A 318 14.20 29.65 -14.24
CA GLU A 318 15.33 29.61 -13.30
C GLU A 318 15.03 30.44 -12.02
N ARG A 319 14.42 31.62 -12.17
CA ARG A 319 14.00 32.46 -11.04
C ARG A 319 12.88 31.84 -10.21
N LEU A 320 11.89 31.22 -10.83
CA LEU A 320 10.86 30.47 -10.11
C LEU A 320 11.48 29.37 -9.24
N ILE A 321 12.39 28.57 -9.81
CA ILE A 321 13.05 27.47 -9.11
C ILE A 321 13.92 27.97 -7.95
N GLU A 322 14.68 29.05 -8.13
CA GLU A 322 15.50 29.61 -7.05
C GLU A 322 14.64 30.25 -5.95
N ASN A 323 13.57 30.93 -6.31
CA ASN A 323 12.63 31.51 -5.35
C ASN A 323 11.95 30.41 -4.51
N ILE A 324 11.65 29.24 -5.08
CA ILE A 324 11.20 28.06 -4.32
C ILE A 324 12.30 27.57 -3.37
N LYS A 325 13.50 27.31 -3.89
CA LYS A 325 14.62 26.76 -3.10
C LYS A 325 15.08 27.68 -1.97
N SER A 326 14.87 28.99 -2.12
CA SER A 326 15.17 30.00 -1.09
C SER A 326 14.02 30.21 -0.09
N GLY A 327 12.93 29.45 -0.21
CA GLY A 327 11.81 29.47 0.74
C GLY A 327 10.86 30.66 0.60
N LYS A 328 10.82 31.28 -0.59
CA LYS A 328 9.89 32.37 -0.87
C LYS A 328 8.50 31.88 -1.31
N GLY A 329 8.37 30.59 -1.61
CA GLY A 329 7.08 29.94 -1.90
C GLY A 329 6.31 29.55 -0.64
N ALA A 330 5.06 29.14 -0.83
CA ALA A 330 4.26 28.49 0.21
C ALA A 330 3.34 27.42 -0.39
N LEU A 331 3.09 26.36 0.37
CA LEU A 331 1.95 25.48 0.12
C LEU A 331 0.67 26.15 0.62
N TYR A 332 -0.47 25.79 0.04
CA TYR A 332 -1.75 26.09 0.66
C TYR A 332 -1.85 25.46 2.07
N PRO A 333 -2.63 26.04 3.00
CA PRO A 333 -2.84 25.46 4.32
C PRO A 333 -3.27 23.99 4.24
N TYR A 334 -2.84 23.21 5.24
CA TYR A 334 -3.26 21.82 5.44
C TYR A 334 -2.85 20.79 4.36
N VAL A 335 -2.07 21.16 3.32
CA VAL A 335 -1.60 20.20 2.28
C VAL A 335 -0.97 18.93 2.88
N LYS A 336 -0.02 19.07 3.81
CA LYS A 336 0.64 17.92 4.44
C LYS A 336 -0.31 17.11 5.34
N GLU A 337 -1.24 17.80 5.99
CA GLU A 337 -2.24 17.16 6.86
C GLU A 337 -3.22 16.34 6.05
N ILE A 338 -3.72 16.88 4.94
CA ILE A 338 -4.64 16.15 4.07
C ILE A 338 -3.92 15.01 3.35
N PHE A 339 -2.66 15.17 2.94
CA PHE A 339 -1.89 14.07 2.36
C PHE A 339 -1.68 12.93 3.35
N THR A 340 -1.41 13.25 4.62
CA THR A 340 -1.33 12.24 5.69
C THR A 340 -2.66 11.51 5.83
N TYR A 341 -3.76 12.25 5.93
CA TYR A 341 -5.10 11.67 6.02
C TYR A 341 -5.44 10.78 4.81
N ILE A 342 -5.13 11.22 3.59
CA ILE A 342 -5.40 10.45 2.36
C ILE A 342 -4.60 9.13 2.37
N LYS A 343 -3.32 9.16 2.80
CA LYS A 343 -2.49 7.94 2.92
C LYS A 343 -2.99 7.02 4.03
N GLU A 344 -3.42 7.55 5.18
CA GLU A 344 -4.05 6.78 6.26
C GLU A 344 -5.37 6.12 5.83
N ASN A 345 -6.04 6.67 4.82
CA ASN A 345 -7.26 6.12 4.22
C ASN A 345 -6.98 5.31 2.93
N ASN A 346 -5.76 4.80 2.75
CA ASN A 346 -5.34 3.91 1.66
C ASN A 346 -5.59 4.45 0.23
N CYS A 347 -5.62 5.77 0.07
CA CYS A 347 -5.74 6.41 -1.24
C CYS A 347 -4.36 6.80 -1.77
N SER A 348 -4.10 6.51 -3.04
CA SER A 348 -2.87 6.96 -3.70
C SER A 348 -2.96 8.43 -4.08
N ILE A 349 -1.84 9.15 -3.96
CA ILE A 349 -1.75 10.57 -4.31
C ILE A 349 -0.89 10.70 -5.55
N TYR A 350 -1.40 11.38 -6.56
CA TYR A 350 -0.65 11.75 -7.76
C TYR A 350 -0.76 13.26 -7.97
N ILE A 351 0.23 13.82 -8.66
CA ILE A 351 0.16 15.20 -9.13
C ILE A 351 0.12 15.18 -10.65
N ALA A 352 -0.84 15.88 -11.26
CA ALA A 352 -0.91 16.10 -12.69
C ALA A 352 -0.96 17.61 -12.94
N SER A 353 0.10 18.18 -13.51
CA SER A 353 0.21 19.63 -13.66
C SER A 353 0.67 20.06 -15.06
N ASN A 354 0.23 21.26 -15.45
CA ASN A 354 0.72 21.95 -16.64
C ASN A 354 2.12 22.57 -16.43
N GLY A 355 2.64 22.56 -15.20
CA GLY A 355 3.99 23.02 -14.90
C GLY A 355 5.08 22.16 -15.53
N LEU A 356 6.23 22.78 -15.78
CA LEU A 356 7.40 22.12 -16.35
C LEU A 356 8.05 21.17 -15.34
N THR A 357 8.69 20.12 -15.83
CA THR A 357 9.23 19.02 -15.00
C THR A 357 10.19 19.51 -13.91
N GLU A 358 11.06 20.47 -14.22
CA GLU A 358 12.05 20.99 -13.26
C GLU A 358 11.42 21.87 -12.19
N TYR A 359 10.39 22.63 -12.56
CA TYR A 359 9.60 23.46 -11.65
C TYR A 359 8.86 22.58 -10.62
N LEU A 360 8.14 21.56 -11.09
CA LEU A 360 7.41 20.64 -10.23
C LEU A 360 8.36 19.89 -9.28
N ARG A 361 9.50 19.43 -9.78
CA ARG A 361 10.53 18.78 -8.96
C ARG A 361 11.05 19.70 -7.86
N ALA A 362 11.25 20.99 -8.16
CA ALA A 362 11.71 21.96 -7.16
C ALA A 362 10.71 22.11 -6.01
N ILE A 363 9.40 22.16 -6.30
CA ILE A 363 8.35 22.23 -5.27
C ILE A 363 8.32 20.94 -4.45
N VAL A 364 8.20 19.79 -5.11
CA VAL A 364 8.08 18.48 -4.44
C VAL A 364 9.26 18.24 -3.51
N SER A 365 10.49 18.48 -3.98
CA SER A 365 11.70 18.28 -3.17
C SER A 365 11.89 19.32 -2.08
N TYR A 366 11.48 20.57 -2.26
CA TYR A 366 11.64 21.59 -1.22
C TYR A 366 10.67 21.39 -0.05
N TYR A 367 9.45 20.92 -0.32
CA TYR A 367 8.43 20.70 0.70
C TYR A 367 8.33 19.24 1.18
N ASP A 368 9.18 18.34 0.70
CA ASP A 368 9.17 16.90 0.99
C ASP A 368 7.82 16.23 0.69
N LEU A 369 7.20 16.58 -0.44
CA LEU A 369 5.88 16.02 -0.81
C LEU A 369 5.98 14.55 -1.27
N ASP A 370 7.16 14.10 -1.65
CA ASP A 370 7.48 12.73 -2.06
C ASP A 370 7.30 11.69 -0.94
N GLN A 371 7.17 12.13 0.31
CA GLN A 371 6.77 11.25 1.42
C GLN A 371 5.36 10.66 1.24
N TRP A 372 4.48 11.36 0.52
CA TRP A 372 3.10 10.95 0.29
C TRP A 372 2.78 10.73 -1.20
N VAL A 373 3.29 11.60 -2.08
CA VAL A 373 3.01 11.60 -3.52
C VAL A 373 3.69 10.39 -4.18
N THR A 374 2.90 9.59 -4.87
CA THR A 374 3.35 8.37 -5.56
C THR A 374 4.17 8.71 -6.79
N GLU A 375 3.67 9.62 -7.63
CA GLU A 375 4.42 10.17 -8.76
C GLU A 375 3.84 11.53 -9.18
N THR A 376 4.70 12.39 -9.72
CA THR A 376 4.35 13.71 -10.27
C THR A 376 4.49 13.71 -11.78
N PHE A 377 3.44 14.15 -12.47
CA PHE A 377 3.30 14.14 -13.92
C PHE A 377 3.24 15.57 -14.45
N SER A 378 4.10 15.85 -15.43
CA SER A 378 4.13 17.12 -16.15
C SER A 378 3.46 16.95 -17.51
N ILE A 379 2.76 17.98 -17.97
CA ILE A 379 2.19 18.04 -19.31
C ILE A 379 3.23 17.82 -20.43
N GLU A 380 4.51 18.11 -20.19
CA GLU A 380 5.61 17.87 -21.12
C GLU A 380 5.86 16.40 -21.42
N GLN A 381 5.36 15.50 -20.55
CA GLN A 381 5.52 14.06 -20.71
C GLN A 381 4.52 13.47 -21.74
N ILE A 382 3.55 14.26 -22.21
CA ILE A 382 2.50 13.82 -23.13
C ILE A 382 2.50 14.67 -24.40
N ASN A 383 2.54 14.00 -25.56
CA ASN A 383 2.61 14.66 -26.87
C ASN A 383 1.41 15.56 -27.20
N SER A 384 0.22 15.28 -26.65
CA SER A 384 -0.98 16.07 -26.94
C SER A 384 -1.03 17.40 -26.19
N LEU A 385 -0.18 17.58 -25.17
CA LEU A 385 -0.20 18.73 -24.26
C LEU A 385 -1.59 18.98 -23.65
N ASN A 386 -2.40 17.92 -23.52
CA ASN A 386 -3.75 17.97 -22.98
C ASN A 386 -3.81 17.26 -21.63
N LYS A 387 -4.37 17.94 -20.62
CA LYS A 387 -4.43 17.43 -19.24
C LYS A 387 -5.33 16.20 -19.09
N SER A 388 -6.39 16.07 -19.90
CA SER A 388 -7.23 14.88 -19.93
C SER A 388 -6.44 13.64 -20.36
N ASP A 389 -5.55 13.77 -21.35
CA ASP A 389 -4.65 12.68 -21.76
C ASP A 389 -3.57 12.40 -20.71
N LEU A 390 -3.08 13.43 -20.01
CA LEU A 390 -2.15 13.29 -18.89
C LEU A 390 -2.78 12.45 -17.77
N VAL A 391 -3.97 12.83 -17.30
CA VAL A 391 -4.72 12.07 -16.30
C VAL A 391 -4.97 10.64 -16.78
N LYS A 392 -5.40 10.46 -18.04
CA LYS A 392 -5.60 9.13 -18.64
C LYS A 392 -4.35 8.27 -18.59
N SER A 393 -3.17 8.86 -18.82
CA SER A 393 -1.90 8.14 -18.74
C SER A 393 -1.59 7.65 -17.33
N ILE A 394 -1.95 8.43 -16.29
CA ILE A 394 -1.82 8.06 -14.88
C ILE A 394 -2.75 6.87 -14.59
N LEU A 395 -4.02 6.98 -14.98
CA LEU A 395 -5.00 5.92 -14.78
C LEU A 395 -4.55 4.59 -15.38
N ASN A 396 -4.10 4.62 -16.64
CA ASN A 396 -3.61 3.43 -17.34
C ASN A 396 -2.32 2.86 -16.71
N LYS A 397 -1.39 3.73 -16.29
CA LYS A 397 -0.09 3.31 -15.74
C LYS A 397 -0.26 2.55 -14.42
N TYR A 398 -1.27 2.89 -13.62
CA TYR A 398 -1.48 2.31 -12.28
C TYR A 398 -2.76 1.47 -12.16
N ASP A 399 -3.45 1.18 -13.27
CA ASP A 399 -4.74 0.46 -13.30
C ASP A 399 -5.80 1.07 -12.35
N ILE A 400 -5.88 2.40 -12.33
CA ILE A 400 -6.82 3.15 -11.48
C ILE A 400 -8.16 3.28 -12.20
N LYS A 401 -9.23 2.92 -11.49
CA LYS A 401 -10.62 2.91 -11.99
C LYS A 401 -11.50 3.97 -11.35
N GLU A 402 -11.29 4.24 -10.06
CA GLU A 402 -12.05 5.22 -9.29
C GLU A 402 -11.08 6.28 -8.76
N ALA A 403 -11.20 7.52 -9.24
CA ALA A 403 -10.34 8.62 -8.81
C ALA A 403 -11.08 9.96 -8.83
N ALA A 404 -10.54 10.94 -8.12
CA ALA A 404 -10.97 12.32 -8.21
C ALA A 404 -9.80 13.19 -8.70
N VAL A 405 -10.11 14.19 -9.51
CA VAL A 405 -9.18 15.26 -9.85
C VAL A 405 -9.50 16.47 -9.01
N VAL A 406 -8.50 16.98 -8.30
CA VAL A 406 -8.59 18.16 -7.43
C VAL A 406 -7.81 19.29 -8.08
N GLY A 407 -8.48 20.39 -8.42
CA GLY A 407 -7.86 21.51 -9.13
C GLY A 407 -8.68 22.79 -9.07
N ASP A 408 -8.07 23.93 -9.37
CA ASP A 408 -8.73 25.24 -9.37
C ASP A 408 -9.21 25.69 -10.77
N ARG A 409 -8.78 25.00 -11.84
CA ARG A 409 -9.03 25.42 -13.23
C ARG A 409 -9.96 24.49 -13.99
N LEU A 410 -10.56 25.03 -15.05
CA LEU A 410 -11.39 24.28 -15.99
C LEU A 410 -10.64 23.11 -16.66
N SER A 411 -9.31 23.22 -16.83
CA SER A 411 -8.50 22.11 -17.34
C SER A 411 -8.55 20.87 -16.44
N ASP A 412 -8.67 21.05 -15.13
CA ASP A 412 -8.69 19.97 -14.15
C ASP A 412 -10.05 19.31 -14.11
N ILE A 413 -11.09 20.15 -14.12
CA ILE A 413 -12.49 19.73 -14.20
C ILE A 413 -12.73 18.92 -15.48
N ASN A 414 -12.24 19.40 -16.63
CA ASN A 414 -12.34 18.68 -17.90
C ASN A 414 -11.53 17.38 -17.85
N ALA A 415 -10.32 17.40 -17.27
CA ALA A 415 -9.50 16.19 -17.16
C ALA A 415 -10.17 15.11 -16.31
N ALA A 416 -10.91 15.47 -15.26
CA ALA A 416 -11.76 14.55 -14.51
C ALA A 416 -12.90 14.02 -15.39
N LYS A 417 -13.71 14.91 -15.96
CA LYS A 417 -14.93 14.54 -16.71
C LYS A 417 -14.64 13.70 -17.96
N ASP A 418 -13.62 14.05 -18.71
CA ASP A 418 -13.22 13.32 -19.93
C ASP A 418 -12.78 11.88 -19.62
N ASN A 419 -12.36 11.62 -18.37
CA ASN A 419 -11.97 10.31 -17.88
C ASN A 419 -13.03 9.65 -16.97
N GLY A 420 -14.22 10.24 -16.82
CA GLY A 420 -15.30 9.71 -16.00
C GLY A 420 -15.01 9.74 -14.49
N LEU A 421 -14.15 10.66 -14.04
CA LEU A 421 -13.75 10.84 -12.64
C LEU A 421 -14.53 11.98 -11.98
N ILE A 422 -14.49 12.02 -10.65
CA ILE A 422 -15.09 13.12 -9.87
C ILE A 422 -14.21 14.37 -9.99
N ALA A 423 -14.82 15.49 -10.39
CA ALA A 423 -14.17 16.79 -10.41
C ALA A 423 -14.38 17.53 -9.09
N ILE A 424 -13.31 17.77 -8.33
CA ILE A 424 -13.31 18.58 -7.12
C ILE A 424 -12.61 19.92 -7.42
N GLY A 425 -13.39 21.00 -7.42
CA GLY A 425 -12.92 22.36 -7.66
C GLY A 425 -12.42 23.03 -6.38
N CYS A 426 -11.21 23.58 -6.38
CA CYS A 426 -10.70 24.38 -5.26
C CYS A 426 -11.01 25.86 -5.46
N LYS A 427 -11.82 26.46 -4.58
CA LYS A 427 -12.13 27.90 -4.59
C LYS A 427 -11.07 28.71 -3.85
N PHE A 428 -9.85 28.66 -4.38
CA PHE A 428 -8.72 29.45 -3.86
C PHE A 428 -8.55 30.73 -4.68
N ASP A 429 -7.35 31.33 -4.64
CA ASP A 429 -7.11 32.72 -5.04
C ASP A 429 -7.35 33.02 -6.53
N PHE A 430 -7.23 32.02 -7.41
CA PHE A 430 -7.30 32.18 -8.87
C PHE A 430 -8.50 31.49 -9.52
N ALA A 431 -9.35 30.84 -8.73
CA ALA A 431 -10.45 30.08 -9.26
C ALA A 431 -11.55 31.02 -9.78
N GLN A 432 -12.02 30.77 -11.00
CA GLN A 432 -13.14 31.51 -11.57
C GLN A 432 -14.46 30.81 -11.24
N GLU A 433 -15.45 31.56 -10.74
CA GLU A 433 -16.75 30.97 -10.36
C GLU A 433 -17.43 30.25 -11.54
N ASP A 434 -17.28 30.76 -12.76
CA ASP A 434 -17.82 30.13 -13.99
C ASP A 434 -17.09 28.83 -14.35
N GLU A 435 -15.80 28.72 -14.02
CA GLU A 435 -15.02 27.47 -14.20
C GLU A 435 -15.46 26.45 -13.14
N LEU A 436 -15.48 26.84 -11.86
CA LEU A 436 -15.83 25.97 -10.73
C LEU A 436 -17.29 25.51 -10.73
N ALA A 437 -18.21 26.27 -11.33
CA ALA A 437 -19.60 25.85 -11.51
C ALA A 437 -19.74 24.53 -12.30
N GLN A 438 -18.67 24.12 -12.99
CA GLN A 438 -18.61 22.85 -13.71
C GLN A 438 -18.05 21.70 -12.86
N ALA A 439 -17.50 21.93 -11.67
CA ALA A 439 -17.05 20.85 -10.80
C ALA A 439 -18.24 20.10 -10.16
N ASP A 440 -18.04 18.83 -9.82
CA ASP A 440 -19.06 18.04 -9.11
C ASP A 440 -19.17 18.45 -7.64
N ILE A 441 -18.04 18.88 -7.07
CA ILE A 441 -17.90 19.36 -5.70
C ILE A 441 -16.96 20.57 -5.72
N VAL A 442 -17.23 21.58 -4.91
CA VAL A 442 -16.35 22.74 -4.72
C VAL A 442 -15.97 22.83 -3.25
N ILE A 443 -14.69 23.03 -2.97
CA ILE A 443 -14.14 23.19 -1.61
C ILE A 443 -13.51 24.57 -1.45
N ASP A 444 -13.70 25.17 -0.28
CA ASP A 444 -13.05 26.43 0.12
C ASP A 444 -11.77 26.16 0.94
N ASP A 445 -11.62 24.96 1.50
CA ASP A 445 -10.45 24.51 2.26
C ASP A 445 -10.09 23.03 1.99
N LEU A 446 -8.79 22.70 1.93
CA LEU A 446 -8.33 21.32 1.69
C LEU A 446 -8.78 20.33 2.79
N LEU A 447 -9.07 20.77 4.01
CA LEU A 447 -9.61 19.91 5.07
C LEU A 447 -11.03 19.43 4.76
N GLU A 448 -11.79 20.12 3.91
CA GLU A 448 -13.12 19.67 3.49
C GLU A 448 -13.06 18.35 2.73
N LEU A 449 -11.90 18.02 2.14
CA LEU A 449 -11.66 16.69 1.59
C LEU A 449 -11.87 15.59 2.63
N LYS A 450 -11.63 15.83 3.93
CA LYS A 450 -11.93 14.85 5.00
C LYS A 450 -13.42 14.54 5.12
N GLY A 451 -14.31 15.48 4.77
CA GLY A 451 -15.76 15.29 4.75
C GLY A 451 -16.26 14.71 3.43
N ILE A 452 -15.57 15.02 2.33
CA ILE A 452 -15.93 14.58 0.98
C ILE A 452 -15.48 13.15 0.70
N LEU A 453 -14.29 12.76 1.15
CA LEU A 453 -13.77 11.40 0.96
C LEU A 453 -14.70 10.31 1.55
N PRO A 454 -15.41 10.56 2.67
CA PRO A 454 -16.52 9.73 3.15
C PRO A 454 -17.87 9.89 2.43
N GLU A 455 -18.20 11.06 1.87
CA GLU A 455 -19.53 11.35 1.27
C GLU A 455 -19.64 11.05 -0.23
N VAL A 456 -18.53 11.09 -0.96
CA VAL A 456 -18.38 10.49 -2.29
C VAL A 456 -18.79 9.00 -2.24
N LYS A 457 -18.73 8.39 -1.05
CA LYS A 457 -19.17 7.01 -0.80
C LYS A 457 -20.69 6.78 -0.75
N ASN A 458 -21.53 7.82 -0.91
CA ASN A 458 -22.99 7.71 -0.72
C ASN A 458 -23.82 8.23 -1.91
N LYS A 459 -23.21 8.86 -2.92
CA LYS A 459 -23.96 9.56 -4.00
C LYS A 459 -24.37 8.67 -5.18
N HIS A 460 -23.89 7.43 -5.30
CA HIS A 460 -24.29 6.52 -6.38
C HIS A 460 -25.40 5.52 -6.03
N VAL A 461 -25.96 5.59 -4.81
CA VAL A 461 -27.09 4.76 -4.37
C VAL A 461 -28.46 5.32 -4.83
N THR A 462 -28.50 6.55 -5.36
CA THR A 462 -29.74 7.17 -5.89
C THR A 462 -29.55 7.76 -7.28
N ASN A 463 -29.63 6.92 -8.30
CA ASN A 463 -30.26 7.23 -9.60
C ASN A 463 -30.59 5.96 -10.37
#